data_AF-A0A3N6MGT9-F1
#
_entry.id   AF-A0A3N6MGT9-F1
#
_cell.length_a   1.000
_cell.length_b   1.000
_cell.length_c   1.000
_cell.angle_alpha   90.00
_cell.angle_beta   90.00
_cell.angle_gamma   90.00
#
_symmetry.space_group_name_H-M   'P 1'
#
loop_
_entity.id
_entity.type
_entity.pdbx_description
1 polymer ?
#
loop_
_entity_poly.entity_id
_entity_poly.type
_entity_poly.pdbx_seq_one_letter_code
_entity_poly.pdbx_strand_id
1 'polypeptide(L)' 'MPVDRLLPEFLQREDGSANGDAVLHECRHCGSKFEDPIDQCPVCDATEIATYEFPTDDPDADPDPDGGE' A
#
# COMPACT_ATOMS: atom_id res chain seq x y z
N MET A 1 22.00 17.99 -13.28
CA MET A 1 20.90 18.83 -12.76
C MET A 1 19.84 17.88 -12.24
N PRO A 2 19.54 17.84 -10.93
CA PRO A 2 18.64 16.85 -10.36
C PRO A 2 17.19 17.16 -10.79
N VAL A 3 16.51 16.14 -11.32
CA VAL A 3 15.12 16.18 -11.83
C VAL A 3 14.08 16.51 -10.75
N ASP A 4 14.50 16.46 -9.49
CA ASP A 4 13.72 16.74 -8.29
C ASP A 4 13.15 18.18 -8.25
N ARG A 5 13.85 19.15 -8.86
CA ARG A 5 13.44 20.58 -8.89
C ARG A 5 12.42 20.94 -9.96
N LEU A 6 12.04 19.99 -10.81
CA LEU A 6 11.14 20.22 -11.95
C LEU A 6 9.74 19.65 -11.72
N LEU A 7 9.52 18.93 -10.61
CA LEU A 7 8.22 18.38 -10.28
C LEU A 7 7.43 19.39 -9.43
N PRO A 8 6.17 19.68 -9.81
CA PRO A 8 5.31 20.54 -9.02
C PRO A 8 4.93 19.88 -7.69
N GLU A 9 4.68 20.69 -6.67
CA GLU A 9 4.60 20.22 -5.28
C GLU A 9 3.54 19.14 -5.01
N PHE A 10 2.52 19.03 -5.85
CA PHE A 10 1.47 18.00 -5.75
C PHE A 10 1.90 16.58 -6.17
N LEU A 11 3.04 16.44 -6.85
CA LEU A 11 3.67 15.14 -7.19
C LEU A 11 4.87 14.83 -6.31
N GLN A 12 5.31 15.77 -5.47
CA GLN A 12 6.25 15.45 -4.41
C GLN A 12 5.49 14.49 -3.51
N ARG A 13 5.92 13.24 -3.51
CA ARG A 13 5.32 12.19 -2.70
C ARG A 13 5.44 12.63 -1.25
N GLU A 14 4.36 13.19 -0.73
CA GLU A 14 4.15 13.26 0.71
C GLU A 14 3.99 11.80 1.13
N ASP A 15 5.01 11.27 1.81
CA ASP A 15 5.01 9.97 2.48
C ASP A 15 3.93 9.98 3.58
N GLY A 16 2.69 9.89 3.12
CA GLY A 16 1.49 9.74 3.93
C GLY A 16 1.45 8.33 4.48
N SER A 17 2.27 8.11 5.50
CA SER A 17 2.14 7.12 6.58
C SER A 17 1.10 6.02 6.32
N ALA A 18 1.54 4.93 5.70
CA ALA A 18 0.86 3.63 5.78
C ALA A 18 1.73 2.72 6.65
N ASN A 19 1.90 3.11 7.91
CA ASN A 19 2.50 2.26 8.93
C ASN A 19 1.45 1.27 9.43
N GLY A 20 1.54 0.04 8.93
CA GLY A 20 0.70 -1.08 9.32
C GLY A 20 0.37 -1.88 8.09
N ASP A 21 0.66 -3.19 8.11
CA ASP A 21 0.32 -4.18 7.09
C ASP A 21 -0.97 -3.82 6.36
N ALA A 22 -0.84 -3.12 5.23
CA ALA A 22 -1.99 -2.61 4.52
C ALA A 22 -2.51 -3.79 3.69
N VAL A 23 -3.43 -4.54 4.27
CA VAL A 23 -4.21 -5.53 3.53
C VAL A 23 -5.47 -4.84 3.05
N LEU A 24 -5.72 -4.88 1.74
CA LEU A 24 -6.89 -4.27 1.12
C LEU A 24 -7.79 -5.34 0.53
N HIS A 25 -9.07 -5.31 0.90
CA HIS A 25 -10.11 -6.20 0.39
C HIS A 25 -10.99 -5.45 -0.61
N GLU A 26 -11.16 -5.97 -1.83
CA GLU A 26 -11.97 -5.36 -2.89
C GLU A 26 -13.02 -6.33 -3.44
N CYS A 27 -14.28 -5.91 -3.52
CA CYS A 27 -15.32 -6.69 -4.17
C CYS A 27 -15.16 -6.67 -5.69
N ARG A 28 -15.01 -7.85 -6.30
CA ARG A 28 -14.91 -8.02 -7.76
C ARG A 28 -16.20 -7.68 -8.50
N HIS A 29 -17.33 -7.64 -7.80
CA HIS A 29 -18.64 -7.41 -8.40
C HIS A 29 -18.99 -5.92 -8.50
N CYS A 30 -18.87 -5.17 -7.40
CA CYS A 30 -19.27 -3.75 -7.34
C CYS A 30 -18.08 -2.77 -7.21
N GLY A 31 -16.86 -3.26 -6.98
CA GLY A 31 -15.66 -2.44 -6.83
C GLY A 31 -15.51 -1.74 -5.47
N SER A 32 -16.33 -2.09 -4.47
CA SER A 32 -16.20 -1.55 -3.12
C SER A 32 -14.93 -2.07 -2.44
N LYS A 33 -14.28 -1.22 -1.65
CA LYS A 33 -12.98 -1.46 -1.01
C LYS A 33 -13.13 -1.40 0.50
N PHE A 34 -12.41 -2.26 1.21
CA PHE A 34 -12.49 -2.44 2.66
C PHE A 34 -11.10 -2.73 3.23
N GLU A 35 -10.82 -2.19 4.40
CA GLU A 35 -9.57 -2.46 5.14
C GLU A 35 -9.72 -3.72 6.01
N ASP A 36 -10.93 -4.00 6.49
CA ASP A 36 -11.23 -5.21 7.25
C ASP A 36 -11.36 -6.46 6.37
N PRO A 37 -10.98 -7.64 6.88
CA PRO A 37 -11.23 -8.91 6.21
C PRO A 37 -12.72 -9.20 6.16
N ILE A 38 -13.26 -9.28 4.96
CA ILE A 38 -14.66 -9.63 4.70
C ILE A 38 -14.76 -10.80 3.72
N ASP A 39 -15.67 -11.73 4.02
CA ASP A 39 -16.01 -12.86 3.13
C ASP A 39 -17.22 -12.55 2.22
N GLN A 40 -17.97 -11.49 2.53
CA GLN A 40 -19.15 -11.06 1.78
C GLN A 40 -19.23 -9.54 1.72
N CYS A 41 -19.50 -9.01 0.53
CA CYS A 41 -19.62 -7.57 0.31
C CYS A 41 -20.92 -7.02 0.93
N PRO A 42 -20.86 -6.06 1.88
CA PRO A 42 -22.05 -5.48 2.50
C PRO A 42 -22.85 -4.56 1.56
N VAL A 43 -22.35 -4.29 0.35
CA VAL A 43 -22.97 -3.38 -0.63
C VAL A 43 -23.80 -4.13 -1.66
N CYS A 44 -23.37 -5.32 -2.08
CA CYS A 44 -24.02 -6.08 -3.14
C CYS A 44 -24.19 -7.58 -2.82
N ASP A 45 -23.86 -7.99 -1.60
CA ASP A 45 -23.97 -9.36 -1.08
C ASP A 45 -23.11 -10.41 -1.82
N ALA A 46 -22.27 -10.01 -2.77
CA ALA A 46 -21.36 -10.89 -3.48
C ALA A 46 -20.24 -11.42 -2.56
N THR A 47 -19.83 -12.67 -2.76
CA THR A 47 -18.75 -13.32 -2.01
C THR A 47 -17.41 -13.33 -2.76
N GLU A 48 -17.37 -12.76 -3.96
CA GLU A 48 -16.15 -12.63 -4.76
C GLU A 48 -15.32 -11.42 -4.29
N ILE A 49 -14.49 -11.65 -3.28
CA ILE A 49 -13.60 -10.64 -2.67
C ILE A 49 -12.14 -10.93 -3.07
N ALA A 50 -11.44 -9.90 -3.57
CA ALA A 50 -10.01 -9.92 -3.84
C ALA A 50 -9.24 -9.37 -2.63
N THR A 51 -8.09 -9.93 -2.32
CA THR A 51 -7.20 -9.45 -1.27
C THR A 51 -5.87 -9.02 -1.87
N TYR A 52 -5.41 -7.83 -1.50
CA TYR A 52 -4.13 -7.26 -1.91
C TYR A 52 -3.29 -6.98 -0.66
N GLU A 53 -2.07 -7.49 -0.64
CA GLU A 53 -1.10 -7.30 0.44
C GLU A 53 -0.04 -6.32 -0.06
N PHE A 54 0.15 -5.20 0.64
CA PHE A 54 1.20 -4.25 0.32
C PHE A 54 2.42 -4.51 1.21
N PRO A 55 3.58 -4.90 0.64
CA PRO A 55 4.80 -5.01 1.43
C PRO A 55 5.15 -3.63 1.98
N THR A 56 5.33 -3.52 3.30
CA THR A 56 5.95 -2.35 3.90
C THR A 56 7.41 -2.37 3.48
N ASP A 57 7.74 -1.56 2.47
CA ASP A 57 9.13 -1.18 2.23
C ASP A 57 9.46 -0.24 3.40
N ASP A 58 9.95 -0.79 4.51
CA ASP A 58 10.57 -0.02 5.58
C ASP A 58 11.86 0.57 5.00
N PRO A 59 11.91 1.88 4.64
CA PRO A 59 13.13 2.46 4.06
C PRO A 59 14.25 2.63 5.11
N ASP A 60 13.99 2.26 6.37
CA ASP A 60 14.89 2.33 7.52
C ASP A 60 15.41 0.95 7.96
N ALA A 61 15.13 -0.12 7.19
CA ALA A 61 15.83 -1.39 7.37
C ALA A 61 17.29 -1.22 6.91
N ASP A 62 18.11 -0.64 7.80
CA ASP A 62 19.56 -0.46 7.68
C ASP A 62 20.18 -1.76 7.15
N PRO A 63 20.69 -1.79 5.90
CA PRO A 63 21.45 -2.93 5.45
C PRO A 63 22.82 -2.80 6.12
N ASP A 64 22.94 -3.32 7.35
CA ASP A 64 24.21 -3.49 8.05
C ASP A 64 25.18 -4.20 7.10
N PRO A 65 26.22 -3.53 6.58
CA PRO A 65 27.26 -4.17 5.83
C PRO A 65 28.44 -4.39 6.79
N ASP A 66 28.24 -5.15 7.87
CA ASP A 66 29.34 -5.82 8.54
C ASP A 66 29.81 -6.98 7.64
N GLY A 67 30.79 -6.63 6.81
CA GLY A 67 31.59 -7.58 6.05
C GLY A 67 33.01 -7.04 5.98
N GLY A 68 33.82 -7.34 7.01
CA GLY A 68 35.29 -7.34 6.91
C GLY A 68 35.72 -8.11 5.65
N GLU A 69 36.87 -7.85 5.03
CA GLU A 69 38.23 -7.67 5.57
C GLU A 69 39.07 -6.89 4.55
#